data_AF-A0A1J0R8P8-F1
#
_entry.id   AF-A0A1J0R8P8-F1
#
_cell.length_a   1.000
_cell.length_b   1.000
_cell.length_c   1.000
_cell.angle_alpha   90.00
_cell.angle_beta   90.00
_cell.angle_gamma   90.00
#
_symmetry.space_group_name_H-M   'P 1'
#
loop_
_entity.id
_entity.type
_entity.pdbx_description
1 polymer ?
#
loop_
_entity_poly.entity_id
_entity_poly.type
_entity_poly.pdbx_seq_one_letter_code
_entity_poly.pdbx_strand_id
1 'polypeptide(L)'
;MFSGKVAFLVLTTSFIADKACATFVALTSESWKPQCELAKELRKLPGLSKGKVAADLTAYAAVEKTKLRLLIFATKHQDDPDAVILRVLAAAAEAKQESYKKNTGGVVDRGLKATAYARDLAGAITSAIQTLKAPNNGTTYCLNENSKTENGNTDVEATGCSVLSLQETMTPETLDADKIHNGFKTHTALTGADAKGETANCGFSVRAGGAQEKTAGMQIGQNGSKILLGLGLIEAATTNSPSRKYLSNFKTSATADAQTFFGKAHAAIMAVNQESGDTIGTQTEEQIMKALRSEPEPLTAIKEKLAANQTDGKIPRYASHDNALKTDYFVATGEKIALL
;
A
#
# COMPACT_ATOMS: atom_id res chain seq x y z
N MET A 1 -58.76 -45.40 61.26
CA MET A 1 -58.93 -46.12 59.97
C MET A 1 -59.56 -45.17 58.97
N PHE A 2 -59.22 -45.32 57.68
CA PHE A 2 -59.37 -44.39 56.54
C PHE A 2 -58.32 -43.27 56.56
N SER A 3 -57.13 -43.35 55.95
CA SER A 3 -56.65 -43.88 54.66
C SER A 3 -57.36 -43.25 53.45
N GLY A 4 -56.72 -42.24 52.85
CA GLY A 4 -57.13 -41.59 51.61
C GLY A 4 -55.99 -40.73 51.05
N LYS A 5 -55.41 -41.19 49.96
CA LYS A 5 -54.10 -40.80 49.41
C LYS A 5 -54.09 -39.36 48.84
N VAL A 6 -53.07 -38.58 49.20
CA VAL A 6 -52.70 -37.33 48.53
C VAL A 6 -51.94 -37.70 47.25
N ALA A 7 -52.54 -37.47 46.09
CA ALA A 7 -51.89 -37.63 44.80
C ALA A 7 -51.07 -36.36 44.49
N PHE A 8 -49.77 -36.41 44.74
CA PHE A 8 -48.81 -35.42 44.24
C PHE A 8 -48.60 -35.68 42.75
N LEU A 9 -49.24 -34.86 41.90
CA LEU A 9 -49.03 -34.85 40.46
C LEU A 9 -47.78 -34.00 40.17
N VAL A 10 -46.61 -34.63 40.20
CA VAL A 10 -45.36 -34.01 39.77
C VAL A 10 -45.40 -33.88 38.26
N LEU A 11 -45.83 -32.73 37.77
CA LEU A 11 -45.74 -32.36 36.36
C LEU A 11 -44.27 -32.05 36.05
N THR A 12 -43.50 -33.07 35.67
CA THR A 12 -42.18 -32.87 35.06
C THR A 12 -42.39 -32.25 33.68
N THR A 13 -42.47 -30.92 33.62
CA THR A 13 -42.29 -30.20 32.37
C THR A 13 -40.86 -30.43 31.91
N SER A 14 -40.67 -31.44 31.06
CA SER A 14 -39.48 -31.59 30.26
C SER A 14 -39.29 -30.28 29.50
N PHE A 15 -38.37 -29.43 29.97
CA PHE A 15 -37.76 -28.42 29.13
C PHE A 15 -37.02 -29.16 28.03
N ILE A 16 -37.73 -29.45 26.93
CA ILE A 16 -37.07 -29.62 25.64
C ILE A 16 -36.51 -28.23 25.37
N ALA A 17 -35.27 -28.02 25.81
CA ALA A 17 -34.46 -26.96 25.25
C ALA A 17 -34.46 -27.24 23.76
N ASP A 18 -35.13 -26.40 22.98
CA ASP A 18 -34.90 -26.30 21.55
C ASP A 18 -33.39 -26.19 21.40
N LYS A 19 -32.75 -27.29 21.00
CA LYS A 19 -31.42 -27.22 20.44
C LYS A 19 -31.60 -26.34 19.23
N ALA A 20 -31.29 -25.04 19.37
CA ALA A 20 -31.12 -24.17 18.23
C ALA A 20 -30.20 -24.93 17.28
N CYS A 21 -30.77 -25.47 16.19
CA CYS A 21 -30.00 -26.18 15.19
C CYS A 21 -28.91 -25.21 14.76
N ALA A 22 -27.65 -25.53 15.09
CA ALA A 22 -26.54 -24.67 14.75
C ALA A 22 -26.55 -24.48 13.24
N THR A 23 -26.90 -23.28 12.78
CA THR A 23 -26.89 -22.95 11.35
C THR A 23 -25.45 -22.76 10.91
N PHE A 24 -24.78 -23.84 10.53
CA PHE A 24 -23.38 -23.82 10.05
C PHE A 24 -23.26 -22.98 8.77
N VAL A 25 -22.81 -21.72 8.86
CA VAL A 25 -22.79 -20.80 7.70
C VAL A 25 -21.39 -20.64 7.12
N ALA A 26 -21.29 -20.84 5.81
CA ALA A 26 -20.11 -20.46 5.03
C ALA A 26 -19.99 -18.92 4.93
N LEU A 27 -18.83 -18.46 4.47
CA LEU A 27 -18.57 -17.06 4.17
C LEU A 27 -18.92 -16.77 2.70
N THR A 28 -19.72 -15.74 2.47
CA THR A 28 -20.13 -15.32 1.12
C THR A 28 -18.92 -14.88 0.28
N SER A 29 -19.00 -15.06 -1.04
CA SER A 29 -17.93 -14.68 -1.97
C SER A 29 -17.55 -13.19 -1.88
N GLU A 30 -18.53 -12.32 -1.66
CA GLU A 30 -18.40 -10.88 -1.52
C GLU A 30 -17.60 -10.49 -0.27
N SER A 31 -17.48 -11.40 0.70
CA SER A 31 -16.71 -11.17 1.91
C SER A 31 -15.24 -11.57 1.72
N TRP A 32 -14.98 -12.78 1.21
CA TRP A 32 -13.61 -13.29 1.12
C TRP A 32 -12.86 -12.95 -0.17
N LYS A 33 -13.54 -12.86 -1.33
CA LYS A 33 -12.86 -12.55 -2.61
C LYS A 33 -12.15 -11.19 -2.55
N PRO A 34 -12.77 -10.11 -2.04
CA PRO A 34 -12.08 -8.82 -1.90
C PRO A 34 -10.84 -8.86 -1.02
N GLN A 35 -10.79 -9.73 -0.01
CA GLN A 35 -9.61 -9.93 0.83
C GLN A 35 -8.45 -10.44 -0.03
N CYS A 36 -8.69 -11.49 -0.82
CA CYS A 36 -7.68 -12.08 -1.70
C CYS A 36 -7.21 -11.12 -2.79
N GLU A 37 -8.11 -10.34 -3.37
CA GLU A 37 -7.75 -9.29 -4.32
C GLU A 37 -6.87 -8.22 -3.66
N LEU A 38 -7.17 -7.80 -2.43
CA LEU A 38 -6.32 -6.89 -1.69
C LEU A 38 -4.95 -7.52 -1.40
N ALA A 39 -4.89 -8.79 -0.97
CA ALA A 39 -3.61 -9.48 -0.79
C ALA A 39 -2.79 -9.51 -2.09
N LYS A 40 -3.43 -9.72 -3.25
CA LYS A 40 -2.78 -9.65 -4.57
C LYS A 40 -2.20 -8.27 -4.85
N GLU A 41 -2.98 -7.21 -4.64
CA GLU A 41 -2.49 -5.83 -4.84
C GLU A 41 -1.37 -5.46 -3.87
N LEU A 42 -1.47 -5.85 -2.60
CA LEU A 42 -0.44 -5.61 -1.60
C LEU A 42 0.89 -6.28 -1.96
N ARG A 43 0.86 -7.39 -2.68
CA ARG A 43 2.07 -8.11 -3.12
C ARG A 43 2.82 -7.38 -4.24
N LYS A 44 2.25 -6.36 -4.86
CA LYS A 44 2.92 -5.50 -5.85
C LYS A 44 3.87 -4.47 -5.24
N LEU A 45 3.80 -4.26 -3.91
CA LEU A 45 4.51 -3.16 -3.25
C LEU A 45 6.04 -3.14 -3.43
N PRO A 46 6.76 -4.27 -3.41
CA PRO A 46 8.19 -4.19 -3.66
C PRO A 46 8.51 -3.94 -5.15
N GLY A 47 7.63 -4.34 -6.08
CA GLY A 47 7.75 -3.97 -7.51
C GLY A 47 7.55 -2.47 -7.71
N LEU A 48 6.51 -1.91 -7.08
CA LEU A 48 6.29 -0.45 -7.02
C LEU A 48 7.50 0.27 -6.43
N SER A 49 7.99 -0.17 -5.26
CA SER A 49 9.11 0.46 -4.56
C SER A 49 10.39 0.41 -5.39
N LYS A 50 10.68 -0.74 -6.03
CA LYS A 50 11.79 -0.88 -6.98
C LYS A 50 11.65 0.08 -8.15
N GLY A 51 10.45 0.23 -8.71
CA GLY A 51 10.16 1.17 -9.79
C GLY A 51 10.49 2.61 -9.42
N LYS A 52 10.13 3.04 -8.20
CA LYS A 52 10.44 4.40 -7.71
C LYS A 52 11.94 4.62 -7.54
N VAL A 53 12.65 3.67 -6.92
CA VAL A 53 14.12 3.76 -6.76
C VAL A 53 14.82 3.76 -8.12
N ALA A 54 14.38 2.91 -9.06
CA ALA A 54 14.96 2.85 -10.39
C ALA A 54 14.75 4.15 -11.19
N ALA A 55 13.63 4.83 -10.99
CA ALA A 55 13.37 6.13 -11.61
C ALA A 55 14.39 7.18 -11.11
N ASP A 56 14.60 7.29 -9.79
CA ASP A 56 15.57 8.23 -9.21
C ASP A 56 17.01 7.93 -9.65
N LEU A 57 17.41 6.66 -9.72
CA LEU A 57 18.74 6.27 -10.22
C LEU A 57 18.92 6.58 -11.71
N THR A 58 17.86 6.42 -12.50
CA THR A 58 17.87 6.76 -13.93
C THR A 58 18.00 8.28 -14.12
N ALA A 59 17.25 9.06 -13.34
CA ALA A 59 17.35 10.50 -13.29
C ALA A 59 18.75 10.99 -12.88
N TYR A 60 19.33 10.37 -11.84
CA TYR A 60 20.71 10.63 -11.41
C TYR A 60 21.72 10.41 -12.54
N ALA A 61 21.65 9.26 -13.21
CA ALA A 61 22.57 8.91 -14.30
C ALA A 61 22.45 9.86 -15.50
N ALA A 62 21.23 10.30 -15.83
CA ALA A 62 20.99 11.26 -16.89
C ALA A 62 21.65 12.62 -16.58
N VAL A 63 21.45 13.14 -15.37
CA VAL A 63 22.07 14.40 -14.93
C VAL A 63 23.60 14.26 -14.83
N GLU A 64 24.11 13.11 -14.40
CA GLU A 64 25.55 12.83 -14.38
C GLU A 64 26.18 12.95 -15.77
N LYS A 65 25.54 12.32 -16.76
CA LYS A 65 25.98 12.36 -18.14
C LYS A 65 25.99 13.79 -18.68
N THR A 66 24.94 14.58 -18.41
CA THR A 66 24.89 16.00 -18.80
C THR A 66 26.00 16.80 -18.12
N LYS A 67 26.22 16.62 -16.81
CA LYS A 67 27.32 17.26 -16.08
C LYS A 67 28.67 17.01 -16.73
N LEU A 68 28.97 15.74 -17.04
CA LEU A 68 30.24 15.35 -17.64
C LEU A 68 30.43 15.98 -19.03
N ARG A 69 29.38 16.02 -19.87
CA ARG A 69 29.43 16.67 -21.19
C ARG A 69 29.74 18.16 -21.07
N LEU A 70 29.06 18.87 -20.16
CA LEU A 70 29.29 20.29 -19.90
C LEU A 70 30.74 20.56 -19.46
N LEU A 71 31.28 19.73 -18.55
CA LEU A 71 32.65 19.85 -18.07
C LEU A 71 33.69 19.56 -19.16
N ILE A 72 33.48 18.54 -19.99
CA ILE A 72 34.39 18.20 -21.09
C ILE A 72 34.47 19.37 -22.08
N PHE A 73 33.33 19.95 -22.48
CA PHE A 73 33.31 21.08 -23.40
C PHE A 73 33.99 22.30 -22.80
N ALA A 74 33.65 22.67 -21.56
CA ALA A 74 34.25 23.80 -20.86
C ALA A 74 35.77 23.64 -20.60
N THR A 75 36.26 22.39 -20.54
CA THR A 75 37.69 22.10 -20.38
C THR A 75 38.44 22.16 -21.71
N LYS A 76 37.78 21.80 -22.81
CA LYS A 76 38.36 21.88 -24.16
C LYS A 76 38.41 23.31 -24.70
N HIS A 77 37.46 24.15 -24.31
CA HIS A 77 37.31 25.53 -24.78
C HIS A 77 37.54 26.55 -23.65
N GLN A 78 38.66 26.45 -22.93
CA GLN A 78 38.86 27.20 -21.68
C GLN A 78 38.81 28.73 -21.84
N ASP A 79 39.20 29.22 -23.02
CA ASP A 79 39.23 30.65 -23.35
C ASP A 79 37.89 31.17 -23.90
N ASP A 80 36.90 30.29 -24.08
CA ASP A 80 35.57 30.66 -24.52
C ASP A 80 34.77 31.25 -23.34
N PRO A 81 34.17 32.45 -23.48
CA PRO A 81 33.29 33.00 -22.44
C PRO A 81 32.16 32.04 -22.03
N ASP A 82 31.70 31.16 -22.93
CA ASP A 82 30.66 30.18 -22.64
C ASP A 82 31.16 29.05 -21.72
N ALA A 83 32.47 28.81 -21.63
CA ALA A 83 33.04 27.80 -20.73
C ALA A 83 32.75 28.10 -19.25
N VAL A 84 32.64 29.37 -18.87
CA VAL A 84 32.22 29.77 -17.51
C VAL A 84 30.76 29.36 -17.26
N ILE A 85 29.88 29.60 -18.23
CA ILE A 85 28.45 29.26 -18.15
C ILE A 85 28.27 27.74 -18.05
N LEU A 86 29.02 26.98 -18.84
CA LEU A 86 28.97 25.52 -18.84
C LEU A 86 29.48 24.93 -17.51
N ARG A 87 30.52 25.49 -16.89
CA ARG A 87 30.98 25.09 -15.54
C ARG A 87 29.93 25.39 -14.47
N VAL A 88 29.25 26.53 -14.59
CA VAL A 88 28.17 26.93 -13.70
C VAL A 88 26.96 25.97 -13.83
N LEU A 89 26.58 25.59 -15.06
CA LEU A 89 25.55 24.59 -15.32
C LEU A 89 25.95 23.20 -14.80
N ALA A 90 27.24 22.83 -14.90
CA ALA A 90 27.74 21.58 -14.34
C ALA A 90 27.63 21.54 -12.81
N ALA A 91 27.90 22.66 -12.13
CA ALA A 91 27.68 22.75 -10.68
C ALA A 91 26.19 22.67 -10.31
N ALA A 92 25.31 23.24 -11.14
CA ALA A 92 23.86 23.11 -11.00
C ALA A 92 23.41 21.64 -11.13
N ALA A 93 24.00 20.92 -12.10
CA ALA A 93 23.79 19.48 -12.28
C ALA A 93 24.28 18.68 -11.07
N GLU A 94 25.43 19.03 -10.49
CA GLU A 94 25.94 18.40 -9.27
C GLU A 94 25.01 18.61 -8.06
N ALA A 95 24.45 19.80 -7.88
CA ALA A 95 23.47 20.06 -6.84
C ALA A 95 22.20 19.21 -7.01
N LYS A 96 21.70 19.08 -8.25
CA LYS A 96 20.56 18.20 -8.58
C LYS A 96 20.90 16.71 -8.36
N GLN A 97 22.13 16.28 -8.63
CA GLN A 97 22.58 14.92 -8.32
C GLN A 97 22.55 14.63 -6.81
N GLU A 98 22.96 15.60 -5.99
CA GLU A 98 22.92 15.45 -4.53
C GLU A 98 21.49 15.36 -4.01
N SER A 99 20.54 16.12 -4.60
CA SER A 99 19.13 15.98 -4.23
C SER A 99 18.54 14.63 -4.63
N TYR A 100 18.93 14.05 -5.76
CA TYR A 100 18.56 12.65 -6.10
C TYR A 100 19.12 11.63 -5.11
N LYS A 101 20.38 11.77 -4.68
CA LYS A 101 20.95 10.87 -3.65
C LYS A 101 20.14 10.94 -2.35
N LYS A 102 19.83 12.16 -1.90
CA LYS A 102 19.01 12.39 -0.70
C LYS A 102 17.59 11.83 -0.86
N ASN A 103 16.96 12.06 -2.01
CA ASN A 103 15.61 11.58 -2.27
C ASN A 103 15.57 10.05 -2.34
N THR A 104 16.52 9.42 -3.03
CA THR A 104 16.65 7.97 -3.16
C THR A 104 16.69 7.30 -1.79
N GLY A 105 17.46 7.82 -0.84
CA GLY A 105 17.48 7.31 0.54
C GLY A 105 16.10 7.35 1.21
N GLY A 106 15.36 8.45 1.02
CA GLY A 106 13.98 8.58 1.51
C GLY A 106 13.00 7.62 0.82
N VAL A 107 13.10 7.44 -0.49
CA VAL A 107 12.27 6.51 -1.27
C VAL A 107 12.53 5.07 -0.85
N VAL A 108 13.78 4.71 -0.58
CA VAL A 108 14.15 3.38 -0.07
C VAL A 108 13.51 3.14 1.30
N ASP A 109 13.64 4.06 2.25
CA ASP A 109 13.03 3.92 3.58
C ASP A 109 11.51 3.76 3.51
N ARG A 110 10.84 4.66 2.75
CA ARG A 110 9.39 4.56 2.51
C ARG A 110 9.02 3.24 1.86
N GLY A 111 9.77 2.80 0.85
CA GLY A 111 9.58 1.55 0.11
C GLY A 111 9.69 0.31 0.98
N LEU A 112 10.71 0.25 1.83
CA LEU A 112 10.92 -0.84 2.79
C LEU A 112 9.77 -0.89 3.80
N LYS A 113 9.39 0.26 4.37
CA LYS A 113 8.29 0.35 5.33
C LYS A 113 6.95 -0.06 4.72
N ALA A 114 6.63 0.46 3.54
CA ALA A 114 5.41 0.10 2.81
C ALA A 114 5.37 -1.39 2.49
N THR A 115 6.50 -1.94 2.02
CA THR A 115 6.62 -3.37 1.72
C THR A 115 6.43 -4.22 2.97
N ALA A 116 7.05 -3.86 4.10
CA ALA A 116 6.89 -4.60 5.35
C ALA A 116 5.41 -4.67 5.79
N TYR A 117 4.72 -3.53 5.85
CA TYR A 117 3.30 -3.49 6.20
C TYR A 117 2.43 -4.26 5.21
N ALA A 118 2.66 -4.06 3.91
CA ALA A 118 1.87 -4.72 2.87
C ALA A 118 2.04 -6.24 2.90
N ARG A 119 3.27 -6.72 3.15
CA ARG A 119 3.56 -8.16 3.21
C ARG A 119 2.97 -8.81 4.45
N ASP A 120 3.06 -8.16 5.61
CA ASP A 120 2.45 -8.64 6.85
C ASP A 120 0.92 -8.71 6.70
N LEU A 121 0.29 -7.67 6.15
CA LEU A 121 -1.14 -7.65 5.87
C LEU A 121 -1.56 -8.72 4.84
N ALA A 122 -0.85 -8.83 3.72
CA ALA A 122 -1.15 -9.85 2.70
C ALA A 122 -0.97 -11.27 3.25
N GLY A 123 0.04 -11.49 4.10
CA GLY A 123 0.27 -12.75 4.81
C GLY A 123 -0.87 -13.08 5.76
N ALA A 124 -1.31 -12.12 6.58
CA ALA A 124 -2.43 -12.29 7.49
C ALA A 124 -3.76 -12.57 6.77
N ILE A 125 -4.01 -11.90 5.65
CA ILE A 125 -5.16 -12.19 4.79
C ILE A 125 -5.07 -13.61 4.25
N THR A 126 -3.92 -13.96 3.67
CA THR A 126 -3.73 -15.28 3.04
C THR A 126 -3.91 -16.38 4.07
N SER A 127 -3.31 -16.24 5.26
CA SER A 127 -3.44 -17.24 6.32
C SER A 127 -4.89 -17.38 6.79
N ALA A 128 -5.61 -16.28 6.98
CA ALA A 128 -7.03 -16.29 7.33
C ALA A 128 -7.88 -17.07 6.32
N ILE A 129 -7.71 -16.77 5.02
CA ILE A 129 -8.46 -17.44 3.96
C ILE A 129 -8.04 -18.91 3.83
N GLN A 130 -6.76 -19.23 3.98
CA GLN A 130 -6.30 -20.63 3.97
C GLN A 130 -6.83 -21.43 5.17
N THR A 131 -6.95 -20.81 6.35
CA THR A 131 -7.63 -21.42 7.51
C THR A 131 -9.10 -21.74 7.21
N LEU A 132 -9.80 -20.89 6.46
CA LEU A 132 -11.18 -21.14 6.04
C LEU A 132 -11.27 -22.12 4.85
N LYS A 133 -10.27 -22.15 3.96
CA LYS A 133 -10.21 -23.11 2.85
C LYS A 133 -9.99 -24.56 3.34
N ALA A 134 -9.16 -24.73 4.37
CA ALA A 134 -8.73 -26.03 4.87
C ALA A 134 -9.86 -26.98 5.32
N PRO A 135 -10.88 -26.56 6.09
CA PRO A 135 -12.01 -27.42 6.45
C PRO A 135 -12.92 -27.66 5.24
N ASN A 136 -12.54 -28.65 4.43
CA ASN A 136 -13.28 -29.10 3.25
C ASN A 136 -13.26 -30.63 3.18
N ASN A 137 -14.43 -31.26 3.13
CA ASN A 137 -14.57 -32.71 3.00
C ASN A 137 -15.16 -33.13 1.64
N GLY A 138 -15.18 -32.22 0.67
CA GLY A 138 -15.78 -32.44 -0.66
C GLY A 138 -17.28 -32.15 -0.72
N THR A 139 -17.98 -32.10 0.43
CA THR A 139 -19.42 -31.80 0.51
C THR A 139 -19.69 -30.48 1.22
N THR A 140 -18.88 -30.15 2.22
CA THR A 140 -19.01 -28.97 3.06
C THR A 140 -17.74 -28.14 3.00
N TYR A 141 -17.89 -26.82 3.07
CA TYR A 141 -16.82 -25.86 2.84
C TYR A 141 -17.13 -24.53 3.56
N CYS A 142 -16.12 -23.70 3.82
CA CYS A 142 -16.32 -22.42 4.51
C CYS A 142 -16.31 -21.19 3.62
N LEU A 143 -16.08 -21.34 2.31
CA LEU A 143 -15.98 -20.25 1.35
C LEU A 143 -16.91 -20.51 0.17
N ASN A 144 -17.85 -19.61 -0.10
CA ASN A 144 -18.71 -19.72 -1.27
C ASN A 144 -18.06 -19.14 -2.54
N GLU A 145 -18.33 -19.74 -3.70
CA GLU A 145 -17.83 -19.24 -4.98
C GLU A 145 -18.66 -18.06 -5.50
N ASN A 146 -19.98 -18.26 -5.57
CA ASN A 146 -20.90 -17.40 -6.29
C ASN A 146 -21.95 -16.87 -5.33
N SER A 147 -21.69 -15.68 -4.80
CA SER A 147 -22.44 -15.11 -3.70
C SER A 147 -22.52 -16.08 -2.52
N LYS A 148 -23.67 -16.73 -2.35
CA LYS A 148 -23.98 -17.59 -1.20
C LYS A 148 -24.03 -19.08 -1.55
N THR A 149 -23.62 -19.48 -2.74
CA THR A 149 -23.68 -20.87 -3.20
C THR A 149 -22.33 -21.33 -3.75
N GLU A 150 -22.20 -22.65 -3.86
CA GLU A 150 -21.07 -23.36 -4.49
C GLU A 150 -19.74 -23.23 -3.75
N ASN A 151 -18.83 -24.17 -4.00
CA ASN A 151 -17.57 -24.29 -3.27
C ASN A 151 -16.49 -23.37 -3.86
N GLY A 152 -16.17 -22.28 -3.17
CA GLY A 152 -15.18 -21.30 -3.61
C GLY A 152 -13.71 -21.70 -3.38
N ASN A 153 -13.43 -22.89 -2.86
CA ASN A 153 -12.06 -23.27 -2.49
C ASN A 153 -11.08 -23.34 -3.68
N THR A 154 -11.58 -23.64 -4.88
CA THR A 154 -10.78 -23.67 -6.12
C THR A 154 -10.37 -22.27 -6.58
N ASP A 155 -11.15 -21.25 -6.24
CA ASP A 155 -10.93 -19.87 -6.66
C ASP A 155 -9.94 -19.10 -5.79
N VAL A 156 -9.65 -19.59 -4.57
CA VAL A 156 -8.87 -18.87 -3.55
C VAL A 156 -7.52 -18.39 -4.10
N GLU A 157 -6.81 -19.26 -4.81
CA GLU A 157 -5.48 -18.96 -5.33
C GLU A 157 -5.55 -18.02 -6.53
N ALA A 158 -6.47 -18.29 -7.47
CA ALA A 158 -6.69 -17.47 -8.65
C ALA A 158 -7.13 -16.03 -8.30
N THR A 159 -7.90 -15.88 -7.22
CA THR A 159 -8.37 -14.59 -6.71
C THR A 159 -7.23 -13.78 -6.06
N GLY A 160 -6.19 -14.45 -5.54
CA GLY A 160 -4.99 -13.76 -5.03
C GLY A 160 -4.43 -14.27 -3.71
N CYS A 161 -5.13 -15.18 -3.01
CA CYS A 161 -4.65 -15.79 -1.76
C CYS A 161 -3.78 -17.04 -2.02
N SER A 162 -2.93 -16.98 -3.04
CA SER A 162 -1.93 -18.02 -3.33
C SER A 162 -0.77 -17.98 -2.34
N VAL A 163 0.02 -19.06 -2.28
CA VAL A 163 1.33 -19.01 -1.61
C VAL A 163 2.17 -17.94 -2.29
N LEU A 164 2.88 -17.14 -1.49
CA LEU A 164 3.74 -16.10 -2.05
C LEU A 164 4.85 -16.74 -2.89
N SER A 165 4.87 -16.38 -4.18
CA SER A 165 5.96 -16.69 -5.10
C SER A 165 6.53 -15.37 -5.61
N LEU A 166 7.79 -15.09 -5.27
CA LEU A 166 8.50 -13.93 -5.79
C LEU A 166 9.23 -14.34 -7.07
N GLN A 167 9.14 -13.49 -8.08
CA GLN A 167 9.97 -13.64 -9.27
C GLN A 167 11.44 -13.38 -8.91
N GLU A 168 12.36 -14.11 -9.56
CA GLU A 168 13.80 -13.91 -9.40
C GLU A 168 14.21 -12.46 -9.68
N THR A 169 13.59 -11.86 -10.71
CA THR A 169 13.70 -10.43 -10.99
C THR A 169 12.34 -9.77 -10.84
N MET A 170 12.22 -8.87 -9.88
CA MET A 170 11.04 -8.03 -9.73
C MET A 170 10.96 -7.00 -10.86
N THR A 171 9.80 -6.87 -11.49
CA THR A 171 9.50 -5.78 -12.43
C THR A 171 8.84 -4.60 -11.70
N PRO A 172 8.95 -3.37 -12.23
CA PRO A 172 8.14 -2.25 -11.76
C PRO A 172 6.64 -2.56 -11.89
N GLU A 173 5.87 -2.26 -10.85
CA GLU A 173 4.42 -2.48 -10.82
C GLU A 173 3.68 -1.23 -10.36
N THR A 174 2.39 -1.16 -10.66
CA THR A 174 1.48 -0.10 -10.20
C THR A 174 0.33 -0.71 -9.40
N LEU A 175 -0.18 0.08 -8.45
CA LEU A 175 -1.37 -0.27 -7.68
C LEU A 175 -2.63 0.07 -8.45
N ASP A 176 -3.63 -0.79 -8.34
CA ASP A 176 -4.98 -0.49 -8.81
C ASP A 176 -5.65 0.52 -7.85
N ALA A 177 -5.95 1.72 -8.36
CA ALA A 177 -6.61 2.79 -7.62
C ALA A 177 -8.06 2.48 -7.24
N ASP A 178 -8.68 1.45 -7.85
CA ASP A 178 -9.99 0.93 -7.45
C ASP A 178 -9.92 -0.10 -6.33
N LYS A 179 -8.71 -0.56 -5.99
CA LYS A 179 -8.46 -1.40 -4.81
C LYS A 179 -7.86 -0.59 -3.66
N ILE A 180 -6.89 0.28 -3.92
CA ILE A 180 -6.17 1.06 -2.90
C ILE A 180 -6.12 2.54 -3.28
N HIS A 181 -6.79 3.40 -2.50
CA HIS A 181 -6.72 4.86 -2.66
C HIS A 181 -6.86 5.63 -1.34
N ASN A 182 -8.06 6.03 -0.92
CA ASN A 182 -8.29 6.64 0.40
C ASN A 182 -8.41 5.59 1.52
N GLY A 183 -8.45 4.32 1.14
CA GLY A 183 -8.44 3.13 1.96
C GLY A 183 -8.39 1.91 1.05
N PHE A 184 -8.81 0.75 1.56
CA PHE A 184 -8.97 -0.47 0.78
C PHE A 184 -10.38 -0.50 0.18
N LYS A 185 -10.58 0.15 -0.96
CA LYS A 185 -11.91 0.53 -1.52
C LYS A 185 -12.95 -0.58 -1.51
N THR A 186 -12.55 -1.81 -1.82
CA THR A 186 -13.44 -2.99 -1.88
C THR A 186 -13.83 -3.55 -0.51
N HIS A 187 -13.23 -3.06 0.58
CA HIS A 187 -13.48 -3.47 1.96
C HIS A 187 -14.54 -2.60 2.61
N THR A 188 -15.74 -2.64 2.05
CA THR A 188 -16.95 -2.15 2.72
C THR A 188 -17.32 -3.08 3.88
N ALA A 189 -18.03 -2.57 4.88
CA ALA A 189 -18.57 -3.42 5.94
C ALA A 189 -19.50 -4.47 5.34
N LEU A 190 -19.35 -5.72 5.79
CA LEU A 190 -20.36 -6.76 5.61
C LEU A 190 -20.71 -7.32 6.97
N THR A 191 -21.99 -7.37 7.30
CA THR A 191 -22.49 -7.85 8.59
C THR A 191 -23.82 -8.58 8.40
N GLY A 192 -24.25 -9.33 9.40
CA GLY A 192 -25.59 -9.93 9.39
C GLY A 192 -25.77 -10.90 8.22
N ALA A 193 -26.92 -10.82 7.53
CA ALA A 193 -27.26 -11.74 6.45
C ALA A 193 -26.34 -11.61 5.22
N ASP A 194 -25.73 -10.44 5.01
CA ASP A 194 -24.92 -10.15 3.82
C ASP A 194 -23.51 -10.74 3.90
N ALA A 195 -23.03 -11.05 5.11
CA ALA A 195 -21.77 -11.76 5.29
C ALA A 195 -21.94 -13.29 5.29
N LYS A 196 -23.18 -13.79 5.42
CA LYS A 196 -23.49 -15.22 5.49
C LYS A 196 -23.64 -15.79 4.09
N GLY A 197 -22.91 -16.86 3.86
CA GLY A 197 -23.07 -17.75 2.72
C GLY A 197 -24.05 -18.89 2.99
N GLU A 198 -23.80 -20.03 2.35
CA GLU A 198 -24.65 -21.21 2.44
C GLU A 198 -24.72 -21.78 3.86
N THR A 199 -25.90 -22.22 4.27
CA THR A 199 -26.12 -22.92 5.55
C THR A 199 -25.68 -24.38 5.48
N ALA A 200 -25.55 -25.04 6.62
CA ALA A 200 -25.11 -26.45 6.75
C ALA A 200 -23.71 -26.75 6.20
N ASN A 201 -22.85 -25.74 6.06
CA ASN A 201 -21.57 -25.86 5.37
C ASN A 201 -20.34 -25.61 6.27
N CYS A 202 -20.38 -24.63 7.17
CA CYS A 202 -19.19 -24.26 7.95
C CYS A 202 -19.46 -24.03 9.44
N GLY A 203 -18.74 -24.77 10.29
CA GLY A 203 -18.84 -24.65 11.75
C GLY A 203 -17.91 -23.62 12.37
N PHE A 204 -17.15 -22.88 11.58
CA PHE A 204 -16.13 -21.98 12.09
C PHE A 204 -16.69 -20.87 12.99
N SER A 205 -17.88 -20.33 12.67
CA SER A 205 -18.51 -19.25 13.43
C SER A 205 -19.58 -19.73 14.43
N VAL A 206 -19.57 -21.02 14.79
CA VAL A 206 -20.54 -21.60 15.74
C VAL A 206 -20.00 -21.53 17.17
N ARG A 207 -20.82 -21.04 18.09
CA ARG A 207 -20.48 -21.05 19.53
C ARG A 207 -20.41 -22.50 20.04
N ALA A 208 -19.38 -22.81 20.82
CA ALA A 208 -19.30 -24.07 21.56
C ALA A 208 -20.54 -24.29 22.45
N GLY A 209 -21.01 -25.54 22.53
CA GLY A 209 -22.21 -25.90 23.32
C GLY A 209 -22.04 -25.83 24.84
N GLY A 210 -20.86 -25.45 25.33
CA GLY A 210 -20.47 -25.40 26.74
C GLY A 210 -19.14 -24.68 26.89
N ALA A 211 -18.56 -24.68 28.08
CA ALA A 211 -17.29 -24.01 28.36
C ALA A 211 -16.13 -24.60 27.52
N GLN A 212 -15.20 -23.75 27.06
CA GLN A 212 -14.15 -24.15 26.09
C GLN A 212 -13.21 -25.24 26.62
N GLU A 213 -13.00 -25.29 27.93
CA GLU A 213 -12.15 -26.31 28.56
C GLU A 213 -12.83 -27.68 28.62
N LYS A 214 -14.10 -27.80 28.24
CA LYS A 214 -14.90 -29.04 28.31
C LYS A 214 -15.64 -29.38 27.02
N THR A 215 -15.69 -28.47 26.05
CA THR A 215 -16.51 -28.64 24.85
C THR A 215 -15.74 -28.17 23.62
N ALA A 216 -15.76 -28.99 22.57
CA ALA A 216 -15.18 -28.64 21.28
C ALA A 216 -15.87 -27.40 20.67
N GLY A 217 -15.08 -26.59 19.97
CA GLY A 217 -15.52 -25.33 19.37
C GLY A 217 -14.95 -24.11 20.10
N MET A 218 -15.39 -22.92 19.68
CA MET A 218 -14.90 -21.65 20.21
C MET A 218 -15.97 -20.95 21.05
N GLN A 219 -15.55 -20.25 22.10
CA GLN A 219 -16.46 -19.30 22.76
C GLN A 219 -16.68 -18.10 21.86
N ILE A 220 -17.94 -17.85 21.52
CA ILE A 220 -18.36 -16.71 20.70
C ILE A 220 -19.52 -16.03 21.40
N GLY A 221 -19.45 -14.72 21.56
CA GLY A 221 -20.50 -13.87 22.14
C GLY A 221 -20.61 -13.93 23.67
N GLN A 222 -19.90 -14.84 24.35
CA GLN A 222 -19.84 -14.88 25.81
C GLN A 222 -18.68 -14.03 26.31
N ASN A 223 -18.95 -13.10 27.26
CA ASN A 223 -17.93 -12.22 27.85
C ASN A 223 -17.05 -11.47 26.83
N GLY A 224 -17.59 -11.17 25.65
CA GLY A 224 -16.85 -10.52 24.57
C GLY A 224 -15.90 -11.43 23.77
N SER A 225 -15.88 -12.74 24.02
CA SER A 225 -15.11 -13.70 23.22
C SER A 225 -15.61 -13.71 21.78
N LYS A 226 -14.67 -13.64 20.84
CA LYS A 226 -14.93 -13.57 19.41
C LYS A 226 -13.79 -14.20 18.63
N ILE A 227 -14.08 -14.56 17.39
CA ILE A 227 -13.07 -15.03 16.46
C ILE A 227 -12.59 -13.85 15.62
N LEU A 228 -11.27 -13.71 15.50
CA LEU A 228 -10.62 -12.71 14.68
C LEU A 228 -9.64 -13.42 13.75
N LEU A 229 -9.86 -13.27 12.44
CA LEU A 229 -8.95 -13.73 11.41
C LEU A 229 -8.38 -12.55 10.63
N GLY A 230 -7.14 -12.69 10.14
CA GLY A 230 -6.48 -11.67 9.32
C GLY A 230 -6.35 -10.33 10.04
N LEU A 231 -5.86 -10.37 11.28
CA LEU A 231 -5.76 -9.18 12.16
C LEU A 231 -7.11 -8.50 12.45
N GLY A 232 -8.22 -9.24 12.35
CA GLY A 232 -9.57 -8.74 12.57
C GLY A 232 -10.27 -8.22 11.32
N LEU A 233 -9.79 -8.57 10.12
CA LEU A 233 -10.49 -8.32 8.85
C LEU A 233 -11.79 -9.11 8.75
N ILE A 234 -11.76 -10.35 9.25
CA ILE A 234 -12.92 -11.24 9.35
C ILE A 234 -13.15 -11.49 10.84
N GLU A 235 -14.35 -11.17 11.30
CA GLU A 235 -14.74 -11.31 12.70
C GLU A 235 -16.03 -12.11 12.84
N ALA A 236 -16.12 -12.97 13.86
CA ALA A 236 -17.37 -13.55 14.31
C ALA A 236 -17.55 -13.28 15.81
N ALA A 237 -18.35 -12.25 16.13
CA ALA A 237 -18.66 -11.85 17.50
C ALA A 237 -19.88 -12.56 18.07
N THR A 238 -20.78 -13.02 17.21
CA THR A 238 -21.97 -13.81 17.57
C THR A 238 -22.03 -15.05 16.71
N THR A 239 -22.75 -16.07 17.20
CA THR A 239 -22.85 -17.35 16.49
C THR A 239 -23.42 -17.14 15.08
N ASN A 240 -22.83 -17.81 14.10
CA ASN A 240 -23.25 -17.84 12.70
C ASN A 240 -23.36 -16.46 12.07
N SER A 241 -22.57 -15.51 12.54
CA SER A 241 -22.63 -14.11 12.10
C SER A 241 -21.21 -13.62 11.84
N PRO A 242 -20.58 -14.13 10.76
CA PRO A 242 -19.33 -13.55 10.30
C PRO A 242 -19.56 -12.09 9.88
N SER A 243 -18.48 -11.34 9.86
CA SER A 243 -18.47 -9.95 9.43
C SER A 243 -17.13 -9.61 8.79
N ARG A 244 -17.15 -8.63 7.90
CA ARG A 244 -15.95 -7.99 7.36
C ARG A 244 -15.84 -6.57 7.88
N LYS A 245 -14.65 -6.21 8.34
CA LYS A 245 -14.34 -4.87 8.79
C LYS A 245 -14.43 -3.83 7.67
N TYR A 246 -14.95 -2.64 7.99
CA TYR A 246 -14.98 -1.50 7.07
C TYR A 246 -13.61 -0.83 7.01
N LEU A 247 -12.96 -0.82 5.84
CA LEU A 247 -11.65 -0.19 5.63
C LEU A 247 -11.56 0.58 4.31
N SER A 248 -12.70 0.85 3.65
CA SER A 248 -12.70 1.44 2.30
C SER A 248 -12.23 2.89 2.24
N ASN A 249 -12.34 3.63 3.36
CA ASN A 249 -11.92 5.03 3.41
C ASN A 249 -11.51 5.46 4.82
N PHE A 250 -10.20 5.58 5.07
CA PHE A 250 -9.63 6.01 6.35
C PHE A 250 -9.82 7.50 6.65
N LYS A 251 -10.30 8.30 5.69
CA LYS A 251 -10.57 9.74 5.88
C LYS A 251 -12.01 10.03 6.32
N THR A 252 -12.94 9.12 6.09
CA THR A 252 -14.36 9.31 6.41
C THR A 252 -14.91 8.17 7.25
N SER A 253 -15.30 7.08 6.61
CA SER A 253 -16.10 6.03 7.25
C SER A 253 -15.26 5.01 8.04
N ALA A 254 -13.94 4.99 7.85
CA ALA A 254 -12.97 4.16 8.58
C ALA A 254 -11.98 5.00 9.42
N THR A 255 -12.34 6.23 9.82
CA THR A 255 -11.40 7.14 10.50
C THR A 255 -10.86 6.60 11.82
N ALA A 256 -11.67 5.84 12.57
CA ALA A 256 -11.21 5.18 13.79
C ALA A 256 -10.08 4.16 13.53
N ASP A 257 -10.05 3.58 12.33
CA ASP A 257 -9.06 2.59 11.93
C ASP A 257 -7.78 3.19 11.34
N ALA A 258 -7.76 4.51 11.09
CA ALA A 258 -6.61 5.22 10.53
C ALA A 258 -5.34 5.09 11.40
N GLN A 259 -5.49 4.95 12.72
CA GLN A 259 -4.38 4.79 13.66
C GLN A 259 -4.06 3.34 14.01
N THR A 260 -4.88 2.39 13.53
CA THR A 260 -4.63 0.96 13.70
C THR A 260 -3.57 0.46 12.73
N PHE A 261 -3.24 -0.83 12.78
CA PHE A 261 -2.37 -1.47 11.81
C PHE A 261 -2.80 -1.20 10.36
N PHE A 262 -4.10 -1.28 10.06
CA PHE A 262 -4.62 -1.11 8.70
C PHE A 262 -4.40 0.30 8.14
N GLY A 263 -4.70 1.33 8.95
CA GLY A 263 -4.48 2.71 8.57
C GLY A 263 -3.00 3.06 8.45
N LYS A 264 -2.14 2.52 9.33
CA LYS A 264 -0.68 2.67 9.24
C LYS A 264 -0.11 1.99 7.98
N ALA A 265 -0.59 0.79 7.65
CA ALA A 265 -0.21 0.09 6.43
C ALA A 265 -0.62 0.90 5.20
N HIS A 266 -1.87 1.38 5.16
CA HIS A 266 -2.37 2.22 4.08
C HIS A 266 -1.55 3.52 3.93
N ALA A 267 -1.27 4.22 5.02
CA ALA A 267 -0.48 5.45 5.00
C ALA A 267 0.94 5.21 4.46
N ALA A 268 1.60 4.12 4.86
CA ALA A 268 2.91 3.75 4.35
C ALA A 268 2.88 3.42 2.85
N ILE A 269 1.88 2.65 2.40
CA ILE A 269 1.66 2.33 0.98
C ILE A 269 1.47 3.61 0.16
N MET A 270 0.60 4.52 0.63
CA MET A 270 0.33 5.76 -0.09
C MET A 270 1.53 6.69 -0.13
N ALA A 271 2.37 6.72 0.91
CA ALA A 271 3.59 7.53 0.93
C ALA A 271 4.57 7.13 -0.19
N VAL A 272 4.64 5.85 -0.57
CA VAL A 272 5.46 5.40 -1.71
C VAL A 272 4.72 5.56 -3.03
N ASN A 273 3.42 5.26 -3.06
CA ASN A 273 2.64 5.32 -4.29
C ASN A 273 2.56 6.74 -4.85
N GLN A 274 2.39 7.72 -3.96
CA GLN A 274 2.30 9.14 -4.27
C GLN A 274 3.65 9.82 -4.49
N GLU A 275 4.76 9.09 -4.30
CA GLU A 275 6.08 9.60 -4.66
C GLU A 275 6.10 9.89 -6.17
N SER A 276 6.22 11.16 -6.54
CA SER A 276 6.46 11.55 -7.92
C SER A 276 7.87 11.13 -8.29
N GLY A 277 8.02 10.19 -9.23
CA GLY A 277 9.33 9.96 -9.86
C GLY A 277 9.68 11.15 -10.73
N ASP A 278 10.93 11.62 -10.67
CA ASP A 278 11.39 12.67 -11.57
C ASP A 278 11.50 12.10 -13.00
N THR A 279 10.91 12.80 -13.96
CA THR A 279 10.91 12.38 -15.37
C THR A 279 12.17 12.80 -16.10
N ILE A 280 13.07 13.56 -15.47
CA ILE A 280 14.30 14.05 -16.10
C ILE A 280 15.12 12.92 -16.75
N GLY A 281 15.05 11.71 -16.19
CA GLY A 281 15.79 10.54 -16.67
C GLY A 281 15.41 10.09 -18.08
N THR A 282 14.23 10.49 -18.58
CA THR A 282 13.76 10.18 -19.94
C THR A 282 13.73 11.41 -20.85
N GLN A 283 14.21 12.55 -20.37
CA GLN A 283 14.20 13.81 -21.10
C GLN A 283 15.44 13.97 -22.01
N THR A 284 15.34 14.83 -23.01
CA THR A 284 16.47 15.21 -23.86
C THR A 284 17.48 16.06 -23.09
N GLU A 285 18.73 16.11 -23.53
CA GLU A 285 19.75 16.92 -22.85
C GLU A 285 19.39 18.41 -22.80
N GLU A 286 18.69 18.93 -23.80
CA GLU A 286 18.15 20.28 -23.80
C GLU A 286 17.13 20.51 -22.68
N GLN A 287 16.22 19.54 -22.49
CA GLN A 287 15.23 19.57 -21.42
C GLN A 287 15.88 19.47 -20.04
N ILE A 288 16.89 18.60 -19.88
CA ILE A 288 17.70 18.52 -18.66
C ILE A 288 18.37 19.87 -18.38
N MET A 289 19.03 20.48 -19.37
CA MET A 289 19.64 21.80 -19.23
C MET A 289 18.61 22.89 -18.90
N LYS A 290 17.37 22.79 -19.40
CA LYS A 290 16.29 23.72 -19.03
C LYS A 290 15.88 23.56 -17.57
N ALA A 291 15.77 22.33 -17.08
CA ALA A 291 15.48 22.04 -15.68
C ALA A 291 16.57 22.62 -14.76
N LEU A 292 17.85 22.41 -15.09
CA LEU A 292 19.00 22.95 -14.34
C LEU A 292 19.02 24.48 -14.23
N ARG A 293 18.37 25.19 -15.14
CA ARG A 293 18.29 26.67 -15.15
C ARG A 293 17.06 27.22 -14.46
N SER A 294 16.08 26.37 -14.18
CA SER A 294 14.74 26.78 -13.79
C SER A 294 14.37 26.33 -12.38
N GLU A 295 14.99 25.26 -11.89
CA GLU A 295 14.69 24.69 -10.58
C GLU A 295 15.44 25.37 -9.43
N PRO A 296 14.87 25.39 -8.21
CA PRO A 296 15.42 26.16 -7.08
C PRO A 296 16.82 25.74 -6.62
N GLU A 297 17.09 24.44 -6.48
CA GLU A 297 18.39 23.95 -5.98
C GLU A 297 19.51 24.20 -7.00
N PRO A 298 19.34 23.84 -8.30
CA PRO A 298 20.32 24.19 -9.34
C PRO A 298 20.55 25.71 -9.46
N LEU A 299 19.49 26.53 -9.37
CA LEU A 299 19.61 27.98 -9.45
C LEU A 299 20.40 28.58 -8.27
N THR A 300 20.30 27.98 -7.09
CA THR A 300 21.09 28.40 -5.91
C THR A 300 22.57 28.13 -6.14
N ALA A 301 22.92 26.93 -6.61
CA ALA A 301 24.30 26.58 -6.94
C ALA A 301 24.89 27.48 -8.05
N ILE A 302 24.06 27.85 -9.03
CA ILE A 302 24.44 28.79 -10.09
C ILE A 302 24.83 30.15 -9.50
N LYS A 303 24.02 30.70 -8.58
CA LYS A 303 24.30 31.98 -7.91
C LYS A 303 25.60 31.95 -7.12
N GLU A 304 25.82 30.90 -6.33
CA GLU A 304 27.02 30.74 -5.51
C GLU A 304 28.29 30.70 -6.36
N LYS A 305 28.28 29.93 -7.47
CA LYS A 305 29.44 29.83 -8.37
C LYS A 305 29.71 31.12 -9.14
N LEU A 306 28.68 31.81 -9.60
CA LEU A 306 28.84 33.10 -10.27
C LEU A 306 29.38 34.18 -9.32
N ALA A 307 28.92 34.19 -8.07
CA ALA A 307 29.45 35.10 -7.04
C ALA A 307 30.93 34.82 -6.74
N ALA A 308 31.34 33.55 -6.69
CA ALA A 308 32.74 33.17 -6.45
C ALA A 308 33.69 33.55 -7.61
N ASN A 309 33.20 33.63 -8.84
CA ASN A 309 33.97 34.06 -10.01
C ASN A 309 34.10 35.59 -10.13
N GLN A 310 33.38 36.38 -9.32
CA GLN A 310 33.60 37.83 -9.24
C GLN A 310 34.64 38.13 -8.15
N THR A 311 35.81 38.62 -8.56
CA THR A 311 36.97 38.93 -7.70
C THR A 311 36.73 40.00 -6.62
N ASP A 312 35.56 40.66 -6.60
CA ASP A 312 35.28 41.80 -5.69
C ASP A 312 34.44 41.45 -4.44
N GLY A 313 34.23 40.16 -4.13
CA GLY A 313 33.61 39.75 -2.85
C GLY A 313 32.15 40.23 -2.64
N LYS A 314 31.51 40.74 -3.69
CA LYS A 314 30.14 41.25 -3.66
C LYS A 314 29.15 40.12 -3.98
N ILE A 315 28.79 39.39 -2.94
CA ILE A 315 27.62 38.49 -2.88
C ILE A 315 26.27 39.15 -3.36
N PRO A 316 26.01 40.49 -3.32
CA PRO A 316 24.62 40.95 -3.41
C PRO A 316 24.04 41.21 -4.81
N ARG A 317 24.74 41.04 -5.95
CA ARG A 317 24.10 41.34 -7.26
C ARG A 317 23.09 40.27 -7.72
N TYR A 318 23.27 39.03 -7.28
CA TYR A 318 22.49 37.88 -7.75
C TYR A 318 21.65 37.19 -6.66
N ALA A 319 21.84 37.55 -5.39
CA ALA A 319 21.07 37.03 -4.28
C ALA A 319 19.57 37.37 -4.37
N SER A 320 19.21 38.49 -5.01
CA SER A 320 17.85 39.03 -5.12
C SER A 320 17.29 39.12 -6.55
N HIS A 321 18.00 38.62 -7.58
CA HIS A 321 17.63 38.84 -9.00
C HIS A 321 17.66 37.57 -9.87
N ASP A 322 16.78 36.60 -9.58
CA ASP A 322 16.59 35.40 -10.42
C ASP A 322 16.35 35.73 -11.89
N ASN A 323 15.59 36.80 -12.15
CA ASN A 323 15.31 37.26 -13.51
C ASN A 323 16.54 37.88 -14.18
N ALA A 324 17.37 38.67 -13.48
CA ALA A 324 18.59 39.22 -14.09
C ALA A 324 19.59 38.11 -14.42
N LEU A 325 19.72 37.09 -13.57
CA LEU A 325 20.58 35.95 -13.83
C LEU A 325 20.07 35.11 -15.02
N LYS A 326 18.76 34.90 -15.09
CA LYS A 326 18.11 34.25 -16.24
C LYS A 326 18.22 35.07 -17.52
N THR A 327 18.20 36.39 -17.47
CA THR A 327 18.34 37.25 -18.66
C THR A 327 19.80 37.41 -19.08
N ASP A 328 20.71 37.70 -18.15
CA ASP A 328 22.13 37.97 -18.41
C ASP A 328 22.89 36.72 -18.88
N TYR A 329 22.47 35.52 -18.43
CA TYR A 329 23.13 34.25 -18.79
C TYR A 329 22.25 33.30 -19.62
N PHE A 330 20.92 33.41 -19.59
CA PHE A 330 20.03 32.37 -20.13
C PHE A 330 18.91 32.85 -21.09
N VAL A 331 18.67 34.16 -21.30
CA VAL A 331 17.69 34.66 -22.29
C VAL A 331 18.04 36.06 -22.83
N ALA A 332 18.53 36.08 -24.07
CA ALA A 332 17.73 36.58 -25.18
C ALA A 332 17.79 35.50 -26.27
N THR A 333 16.62 34.93 -26.59
CA THR A 333 16.36 33.79 -27.50
C THR A 333 16.98 32.45 -27.10
N GLY A 334 16.22 31.37 -27.33
CA GLY A 334 16.71 30.00 -27.29
C GLY A 334 17.72 29.69 -28.40
N GLU A 335 18.67 30.59 -28.65
CA GLU A 335 19.63 30.56 -29.75
C GLU A 335 21.09 30.72 -29.30
N LYS A 336 21.38 31.08 -28.05
CA LYS A 336 22.77 31.21 -27.57
C LYS A 336 23.36 29.98 -26.87
N ILE A 337 22.58 28.91 -26.68
CA ILE A 337 23.16 27.57 -26.51
C ILE A 337 22.74 26.74 -27.73
N ALA A 338 23.07 27.24 -28.91
CA ALA A 338 23.13 26.42 -30.12
C ALA A 338 24.53 25.82 -30.20
N LEU A 339 24.80 24.77 -29.42
CA LEU A 339 25.94 23.86 -29.60
C LEU A 339 25.80 22.68 -28.65
N LEU A 340 24.97 21.72 -29.07
CA LEU A 340 25.25 20.28 -29.18
C LEU A 340 24.05 19.57 -29.80
#